data_AF-A0A661VF51-F1
#
_entry.id   AF-A0A661VF51-F1
#
_cell.length_a   1.000
_cell.length_b   1.000
_cell.length_c   1.000
_cell.angle_alpha   90.00
_cell.angle_beta   90.00
_cell.angle_gamma   90.00
#
_symmetry.space_group_name_H-M   'P 1'
#
loop_
_entity.id
_entity.type
_entity.pdbx_description
1 polymer ?
#
loop_
_entity_poly.entity_id
_entity_poly.type
_entity_poly.pdbx_seq_one_letter_code
_entity_poly.pdbx_strand_id
1 'polypeptide(L)'
;MEYVLEKPLQPDVGLIKARRADRMGNLTYYEAARGANPIIAMAAKLTIVEVDEIVEVGEIDPEMVVTPGVYVDRVVKKPEGSVGSAKHMEDLVRAALESEVLRRVVLGPARKEAGSEGTTQ
;
A
#
# COMPACT_ATOMS: atom_id res chain seq x y z
N MET A 1 -23.89 -28.32 4.92
CA MET A 1 -23.16 -27.03 4.83
C MET A 1 -24.20 -25.94 4.81
N GLU A 2 -24.09 -25.01 5.76
CA GLU A 2 -24.94 -23.83 5.85
C GLU A 2 -24.13 -22.65 5.31
N TYR A 3 -24.73 -21.83 4.45
CA TYR A 3 -24.10 -20.67 3.82
C TYR A 3 -24.88 -19.42 4.19
N VAL A 4 -24.15 -18.31 4.38
CA VAL A 4 -24.74 -16.99 4.64
C VAL A 4 -24.72 -16.17 3.36
N LEU A 5 -25.87 -15.58 3.01
CA LEU A 5 -25.99 -14.66 1.90
C LEU A 5 -25.62 -13.24 2.36
N GLU A 6 -24.50 -12.72 1.84
CA GLU A 6 -24.08 -11.32 2.02
C GLU A 6 -24.37 -10.50 0.76
N LYS A 7 -24.89 -9.28 0.93
CA LYS A 7 -25.16 -8.37 -0.19
C LYS A 7 -23.90 -7.61 -0.59
N PRO A 8 -23.74 -7.22 -1.87
CA PRO A 8 -22.63 -6.37 -2.29
C PRO A 8 -22.63 -5.02 -1.56
N LEU A 9 -21.46 -4.59 -1.11
CA LEU A 9 -21.25 -3.25 -0.58
C LEU A 9 -21.02 -2.26 -1.72
N GLN A 10 -21.84 -1.20 -1.78
CA GLN A 10 -21.70 -0.11 -2.75
C GLN A 10 -21.41 1.20 -2.03
N PRO A 11 -20.15 1.51 -1.73
CA PRO A 11 -19.78 2.74 -1.07
C PRO A 11 -20.02 3.95 -1.97
N ASP A 12 -20.45 5.07 -1.38
CA ASP A 12 -20.55 6.34 -2.12
C ASP A 12 -19.17 6.89 -2.48
N VAL A 13 -18.15 6.63 -1.64
CA VAL A 13 -16.77 7.09 -1.84
C VAL A 13 -15.79 5.97 -1.53
N GLY A 14 -14.83 5.75 -2.43
CA GLY A 14 -13.69 4.87 -2.27
C GLY A 14 -12.40 5.69 -2.15
N LEU A 15 -11.79 5.68 -0.97
CA LEU A 15 -10.47 6.28 -0.76
C LEU A 15 -9.42 5.17 -0.83
N ILE A 16 -8.55 5.25 -1.83
CA ILE A 16 -7.53 4.22 -2.08
C ILE A 16 -6.14 4.83 -2.20
N LYS A 17 -5.12 3.98 -2.08
CA LYS A 17 -3.73 4.36 -2.28
C LYS A 17 -3.09 3.50 -3.37
N ALA A 18 -2.40 4.16 -4.29
CA ALA A 18 -1.61 3.53 -5.34
C ALA A 18 -0.19 4.09 -5.37
N ARG A 19 0.68 3.47 -6.17
CA ARG A 19 2.07 3.89 -6.35
C ARG A 19 2.17 5.01 -7.38
N ARG A 20 1.83 4.68 -8.64
CA ARG A 20 1.86 5.62 -9.77
C ARG A 20 0.48 5.69 -10.39
N ALA A 21 0.09 6.88 -10.85
CA ALA A 21 -1.01 7.08 -11.78
C ALA A 21 -0.51 7.78 -13.04
N ASP A 22 -0.99 7.39 -14.21
CA ASP A 22 -0.85 8.24 -15.39
C ASP A 22 -1.94 9.32 -15.44
N ARG A 23 -1.83 10.26 -16.39
CA ARG A 23 -2.85 11.31 -16.57
C ARG A 23 -4.23 10.80 -17.05
N MET A 24 -4.34 9.54 -17.46
CA MET A 24 -5.62 8.89 -17.76
C MET A 24 -6.22 8.18 -16.55
N GLY A 25 -5.51 8.15 -15.41
CA GLY A 25 -5.95 7.53 -14.17
C GLY A 25 -5.56 6.06 -14.03
N ASN A 26 -4.77 5.48 -14.93
CA ASN A 26 -4.33 4.09 -14.81
C ASN A 26 -3.38 3.92 -13.63
N LEU A 27 -3.61 2.92 -12.79
CA LEU A 27 -2.89 2.75 -11.52
C LEU A 27 -1.98 1.54 -11.49
N THR A 28 -0.82 1.73 -10.87
CA THR A 28 0.09 0.68 -10.43
C THR A 28 0.22 0.70 -8.91
N TYR A 29 0.60 -0.42 -8.29
CA TYR A 29 0.64 -0.56 -6.84
C TYR A 29 1.92 -1.27 -6.38
N TYR A 30 2.26 -1.11 -5.10
CA TYR A 30 3.24 -1.95 -4.42
C TYR A 30 2.57 -3.22 -3.87
N GLU A 31 3.10 -4.39 -4.23
CA GLU A 31 2.86 -5.67 -3.55
C GLU A 31 1.42 -5.88 -3.02
N ALA A 32 1.25 -5.78 -1.70
CA ALA A 32 0.00 -6.04 -0.99
C ALA A 32 -1.09 -4.98 -1.24
N ALA A 33 -0.73 -3.77 -1.69
CA ALA A 33 -1.70 -2.74 -2.06
C ALA A 33 -2.56 -3.14 -3.28
N ARG A 34 -2.21 -4.22 -3.99
CA ARG A 34 -3.00 -4.81 -5.09
C ARG A 34 -4.26 -5.56 -4.63
N GLY A 35 -4.44 -5.80 -3.33
CA GLY A 35 -5.59 -6.55 -2.81
C GLY A 35 -6.88 -5.73 -2.80
N ALA A 36 -7.06 -4.89 -1.78
CA ALA A 36 -8.33 -4.20 -1.56
C ALA A 36 -8.53 -2.97 -2.46
N ASN A 37 -7.48 -2.24 -2.81
CA ASN A 37 -7.60 -0.96 -3.53
C ASN A 37 -8.33 -1.12 -4.88
N PRO A 38 -7.99 -2.09 -5.76
CA PRO A 38 -8.72 -2.28 -7.01
C PRO A 38 -10.21 -2.63 -6.79
N ILE A 39 -10.49 -3.48 -5.79
CA ILE A 39 -11.87 -3.88 -5.45
C ILE A 39 -12.69 -2.67 -5.01
N ILE A 40 -12.13 -1.81 -4.16
CA ILE A 40 -12.77 -0.58 -3.68
C ILE A 40 -13.00 0.39 -4.85
N ALA A 41 -12.01 0.56 -5.73
CA ALA A 41 -12.12 1.44 -6.90
C ALA A 41 -13.28 1.03 -7.83
N MET A 42 -13.47 -0.27 -8.03
CA MET A 42 -14.55 -0.80 -8.87
C MET A 42 -15.93 -0.78 -8.18
N ALA A 43 -15.97 -0.77 -6.85
CA ALA A 43 -17.22 -0.81 -6.09
C ALA A 43 -17.79 0.58 -5.78
N ALA A 44 -16.94 1.60 -5.69
CA ALA A 44 -17.33 2.94 -5.28
C ALA A 44 -18.01 3.72 -6.41
N LYS A 45 -18.94 4.62 -6.04
CA LYS A 45 -19.51 5.60 -6.98
C LYS A 45 -18.54 6.75 -7.30
N LEU A 46 -17.63 7.04 -6.38
CA LEU A 46 -16.58 8.05 -6.52
C LEU A 46 -15.28 7.50 -5.94
N THR A 47 -14.28 7.31 -6.79
CA THR A 47 -12.95 6.84 -6.42
C THR A 47 -11.95 8.00 -6.40
N ILE A 48 -11.36 8.24 -5.23
CA ILE A 48 -10.28 9.20 -5.05
C ILE A 48 -9.03 8.42 -4.64
N VAL A 49 -7.98 8.54 -5.44
CA VAL A 49 -6.71 7.85 -5.21
C VAL A 49 -5.60 8.81 -4.82
N GLU A 50 -4.93 8.51 -3.71
CA GLU A 50 -3.62 9.10 -3.38
C GLU A 50 -2.52 8.29 -4.09
N VAL A 51 -1.62 8.96 -4.81
CA VAL A 51 -0.46 8.34 -5.46
C VAL A 51 0.84 8.99 -5.04
N ASP A 52 1.92 8.20 -5.03
CA ASP A 52 3.26 8.75 -4.76
C ASP A 52 3.78 9.54 -5.97
N GLU A 53 3.43 9.12 -7.19
CA GLU A 53 3.86 9.74 -8.44
C GLU A 53 2.71 9.85 -9.46
N ILE A 54 2.66 10.98 -10.18
CA ILE A 54 1.83 11.15 -11.37
C ILE A 54 2.76 11.23 -12.58
N VAL A 55 2.51 10.39 -13.57
CA VAL A 55 3.33 10.25 -14.78
C VAL A 55 2.56 10.57 -16.05
N GLU A 56 3.28 10.72 -17.16
CA GLU A 56 2.64 10.95 -18.46
C GLU A 56 2.01 9.67 -19.01
N VAL A 57 1.05 9.85 -19.92
CA VAL A 57 0.39 8.73 -20.62
C VAL A 57 1.43 7.95 -21.43
N GLY A 58 1.45 6.63 -21.27
CA GLY A 58 2.41 5.73 -21.91
C GLY A 58 3.67 5.44 -21.09
N GLU A 59 3.88 6.11 -19.96
CA GLU A 59 4.98 5.78 -19.03
C GLU A 59 4.66 4.62 -18.08
N ILE A 60 3.39 4.21 -18.04
CA ILE A 60 2.97 2.97 -17.41
C ILE A 60 2.83 1.92 -18.51
N ASP A 61 3.59 0.84 -18.38
CA ASP A 61 3.42 -0.34 -19.23
C ASP A 61 1.97 -0.84 -19.09
N PRO A 62 1.21 -0.99 -20.19
CA PRO A 62 -0.17 -1.49 -20.15
C PRO A 62 -0.33 -2.82 -19.40
N GLU A 63 0.66 -3.72 -19.46
CA GLU A 63 0.64 -5.01 -18.75
C GLU A 63 0.81 -4.87 -17.24
N MET A 64 1.27 -3.70 -16.78
CA MET A 64 1.48 -3.39 -15.36
C MET A 64 0.29 -2.64 -14.73
N VAL A 65 -0.71 -2.24 -15.53
CA VAL A 65 -1.92 -1.57 -15.05
C VAL A 65 -2.77 -2.58 -14.27
N VAL A 66 -2.95 -2.32 -12.97
CA VAL A 66 -3.78 -3.17 -12.10
C VAL A 66 -5.20 -2.62 -11.99
N THR A 67 -5.34 -1.29 -11.91
CA THR A 67 -6.65 -0.64 -11.95
C THR A 67 -6.70 0.29 -13.16
N PRO A 68 -7.52 -0.04 -14.16
CA PRO A 68 -7.75 0.84 -15.30
C PRO A 68 -8.34 2.18 -14.85
N GLY A 69 -7.96 3.26 -15.53
CA GLY A 69 -8.38 4.62 -15.17
C GLY A 69 -9.88 4.87 -15.25
N VAL A 70 -10.65 4.00 -15.93
CA VAL A 70 -12.13 4.06 -15.96
C VAL A 70 -12.78 3.94 -14.59
N TYR A 71 -12.09 3.33 -13.62
CA TYR A 71 -12.57 3.19 -12.24
C TYR A 71 -12.05 4.30 -11.30
N VAL A 72 -11.38 5.32 -11.85
CA VAL A 72 -10.71 6.37 -11.08
C VAL A 72 -11.25 7.73 -11.49
N ASP A 73 -11.87 8.43 -10.54
CA ASP A 73 -12.43 9.77 -10.81
C ASP A 73 -11.44 10.89 -10.51
N ARG A 74 -10.64 10.73 -9.45
CA ARG A 74 -9.72 11.77 -8.98
C ARG A 74 -8.41 11.18 -8.53
N VAL A 75 -7.32 11.73 -9.07
CA VAL A 75 -5.95 11.41 -8.66
C VAL A 75 -5.38 12.58 -7.86
N VAL A 76 -4.82 12.29 -6.69
CA VAL A 76 -4.16 13.27 -5.84
C VAL A 76 -2.72 12.83 -5.60
N LYS A 77 -1.76 13.68 -5.94
CA LYS A 77 -0.36 13.42 -5.62
C LYS A 77 -0.14 13.60 -4.12
N LYS A 78 0.50 12.62 -3.49
CA LYS A 78 0.88 12.68 -2.09
C LYS A 78 1.80 13.88 -1.82
N PRO A 79 1.47 14.76 -0.86
CA PRO A 79 2.37 15.83 -0.47
C PRO A 79 3.68 15.28 0.14
N GLU A 80 4.80 15.93 -0.16
CA GLU A 80 6.09 15.54 0.42
C GLU A 80 6.09 15.68 1.94
N GLY A 81 6.68 14.70 2.64
CA GLY A 81 6.76 14.70 4.10
C GLY A 81 5.43 14.47 4.83
N SER A 82 4.34 14.20 4.11
CA SER A 82 3.05 13.83 4.71
C SER A 82 3.14 12.49 5.46
N VAL A 83 2.19 12.27 6.37
CA VAL A 83 2.10 11.03 7.15
C VAL A 83 2.02 9.82 6.22
N GLY A 84 2.84 8.81 6.49
CA GLY A 84 2.94 7.61 5.66
C GLY A 84 3.59 7.83 4.29
N SER A 85 4.33 8.92 4.09
CA SER A 85 5.30 9.04 2.98
C SER A 85 6.60 8.29 3.31
N ALA A 86 7.41 7.98 2.29
CA ALA A 86 8.71 7.32 2.49
C ALA A 86 9.62 8.16 3.42
N LYS A 87 9.71 9.47 3.18
CA LYS A 87 10.45 10.40 4.05
C LYS A 87 9.95 10.38 5.50
N HIS A 88 8.63 10.41 5.70
CA HIS A 88 8.05 10.30 7.03
C HIS A 88 8.41 8.97 7.70
N MET A 89 8.43 7.87 6.96
CA MET A 89 8.87 6.57 7.48
C MET A 89 10.36 6.58 7.83
N GLU A 90 11.22 7.16 6.98
CA GLU A 90 12.65 7.31 7.25
C GLU A 90 12.90 8.14 8.52
N ASP A 91 12.17 9.25 8.67
CA ASP A 91 12.24 10.11 9.85
C ASP A 91 11.83 9.35 11.12
N LEU A 92 10.75 8.55 11.06
CA LEU A 92 10.30 7.69 12.16
C LEU A 92 11.32 6.59 12.50
N VAL A 93 11.88 5.92 11.49
CA VAL A 93 12.89 4.87 11.68
C VAL A 93 14.15 5.46 12.30
N ARG A 94 14.61 6.62 11.82
CA ARG A 94 15.75 7.34 12.40
C ARG A 94 15.50 7.68 13.88
N ALA A 95 14.34 8.29 14.17
CA ALA A 95 13.96 8.62 15.54
C ALA A 95 13.88 7.38 16.44
N ALA A 96 13.41 6.24 15.90
CA ALA A 96 13.34 4.97 16.63
C ALA A 96 14.73 4.36 16.90
N LEU A 97 15.70 4.54 16.00
CA LEU A 97 17.08 4.06 16.19
C LEU A 97 17.87 4.90 17.20
N GLU A 98 17.61 6.21 17.24
CA GLU A 98 18.23 7.15 18.19
C GLU A 98 17.66 7.02 19.61
N SER A 99 16.44 6.47 19.75
CA SER A 99 15.82 6.21 21.04
C SER A 99 16.11 4.79 21.54
N GLU A 100 16.76 4.70 22.69
CA GLU A 100 17.05 3.42 23.35
C GLU A 100 15.78 2.61 23.67
N VAL A 101 14.68 3.30 23.98
CA VAL A 101 13.38 2.69 24.25
C VAL A 101 12.72 2.15 22.98
N LEU A 102 12.65 2.96 21.91
CA LEU A 102 11.99 2.56 20.67
C LEU A 102 12.73 1.44 19.94
N ARG A 103 14.06 1.46 19.98
CA ARG A 103 14.89 0.42 19.37
C ARG A 103 14.56 -0.99 19.89
N ARG A 104 14.28 -1.12 21.18
CA ARG A 104 13.87 -2.39 21.82
C ARG A 104 12.48 -2.86 21.40
N VAL A 105 11.56 -1.92 21.15
CA VAL A 105 10.18 -2.22 20.72
C VAL A 105 10.14 -2.63 19.26
N VAL A 106 10.86 -1.91 18.39
CA VAL A 106 10.83 -2.14 16.93
C VAL A 106 11.57 -3.40 16.51
N LEU A 107 12.78 -3.64 17.05
CA LEU A 107 13.60 -4.79 16.65
C LEU A 107 13.22 -6.09 17.39
N GLY A 108 12.36 -5.99 18.41
CA GLY A 108 12.08 -7.10 19.32
C GLY A 108 13.33 -7.55 20.11
N PRO A 109 13.19 -8.51 21.04
CA PRO A 109 14.35 -9.13 21.66
C PRO A 109 15.15 -9.89 20.59
N ALA A 110 16.46 -9.70 20.57
CA ALA A 110 17.37 -10.45 19.69
C ALA A 110 17.07 -11.95 19.84
N ARG A 111 16.63 -12.59 18.75
CA ARG A 111 16.40 -14.03 18.72
C ARG A 111 17.77 -14.68 18.97
N LYS A 112 17.96 -15.32 20.12
CA LYS A 112 19.18 -16.11 20.37
C LYS A 112 19.30 -17.12 19.23
N GLU A 113 20.41 -17.06 18.51
CA GLU A 113 20.76 -18.05 17.50
C GLU A 113 20.61 -19.43 18.14
N ALA A 114 19.81 -20.29 17.50
CA ALA A 114 19.70 -21.67 17.88
C ALA A 114 21.09 -22.29 17.70
N GLY A 115 21.75 -22.57 18.81
CA GLY A 115 23.04 -23.22 18.85
C GLY A 115 22.99 -24.51 18.03
N SER A 116 23.98 -24.66 17.17
CA SER A 116 24.41 -25.94 16.64
C SER A 116 24.78 -26.87 17.80
N GLU A 117 23.91 -27.81 18.13
CA GLU A 117 24.29 -29.03 18.83
C GLU A 117 23.90 -30.21 17.95
N GLY A 118 24.92 -30.97 17.53
CA GLY A 118 24.76 -32.13 16.68
C GLY A 118 24.09 -33.29 17.41
N THR A 119 23.58 -34.24 16.64
CA THR A 119 23.49 -35.64 17.06
C THR A 119 23.56 -36.50 15.80
N THR A 120 24.73 -37.10 15.63
CA THR A 120 24.91 -38.43 15.05
C THR A 120 23.86 -39.37 15.61
N GLN A 121 23.05 -39.97 14.74
CA GLN A 121 22.68 -41.38 14.77
C GLN A 121 22.10 -41.80 13.42
#